data_AF-A0AA40NK21-F1
#
_entry.id   AF-A0AA40NK21-F1
#
_cell.length_a   1.000
_cell.length_b   1.000
_cell.length_c   1.000
_cell.angle_alpha   90.00
_cell.angle_beta   90.00
_cell.angle_gamma   90.00
#
_symmetry.space_group_name_H-M   'P 1'
#
loop_
_entity.id
_entity.type
_entity.pdbx_description
1 polymer ?
#
loop_
_entity_poly.entity_id
_entity_poly.type
_entity_poly.pdbx_seq_one_letter_code
_entity_poly.pdbx_strand_id
1 'polypeptide(L)'
;VHVLIEHQSSPDKHMSFRLMRYAIAAMQRHLEAGNDTLPLVIPVLFYHGKQSPWQGSMNWLDHFEDSGTALQLYSTPFPLVDVTVIPDDEIMQHRSMAALTLVQKHIRQRDMAQLLDKLTRLFMLEKMSGQQLTVLVNYMVQAGNTQDVQTLLYKLAQRVPQHGDKLMTMADQLKQIGREEGKRIAILDIAKAMLKRGLDTDAIMEMTGLSKDELQKLVQ
;
A
#
# COMPACT_ATOMS: atom_id res chain seq x y z
N VAL A 1 -22.48 25.85 0.23
CA VAL A 1 -21.40 26.84 -0.01
C VAL A 1 -20.98 27.39 1.34
N HIS A 2 -19.69 27.36 1.67
CA HIS A 2 -19.13 27.91 2.91
C HIS A 2 -18.15 29.03 2.58
N VAL A 3 -18.07 30.03 3.47
CA VAL A 3 -17.05 31.09 3.39
C VAL A 3 -16.07 30.86 4.52
N LEU A 4 -14.80 30.72 4.17
CA LEU A 4 -13.70 30.67 5.13
C LEU A 4 -13.09 32.06 5.19
N ILE A 5 -13.12 32.69 6.37
CA ILE A 5 -12.52 34.00 6.58
C ILE A 5 -11.31 33.84 7.49
N GLU A 6 -10.14 34.24 7.00
CA GLU A 6 -8.93 34.37 7.80
C GLU A 6 -8.61 35.85 7.97
N HIS A 7 -8.31 36.25 9.19
CA HIS A 7 -7.92 37.61 9.51
C HIS A 7 -6.43 37.72 9.81
N GLN A 8 -5.74 38.68 9.18
CA GLN A 8 -4.29 38.90 9.37
C GLN A 8 -3.92 40.38 9.48
N SER A 9 -3.04 40.70 10.43
CA SER A 9 -2.47 42.03 10.64
C SER A 9 -0.99 42.12 10.24
N SER A 10 -0.33 40.98 10.02
CA SER A 10 1.06 40.88 9.57
C SER A 10 1.12 40.03 8.30
N PRO A 11 1.92 40.42 7.29
CA PRO A 11 2.08 39.60 6.09
C PRO A 11 2.70 38.24 6.39
N ASP A 12 2.10 37.19 5.84
CA ASP A 12 2.67 35.85 5.74
C ASP A 12 2.95 35.56 4.26
N LYS A 13 4.20 35.17 3.97
CA LYS A 13 4.64 34.82 2.61
C LYS A 13 3.79 33.71 1.99
N HIS A 14 3.30 32.74 2.77
CA HIS A 14 2.55 31.58 2.26
C HIS A 14 1.05 31.64 2.60
N MET A 15 0.50 32.85 2.73
CA MET A 15 -0.89 33.05 3.16
C MET A 15 -1.91 32.35 2.26
N SER A 16 -1.77 32.43 0.93
CA SER A 16 -2.71 31.74 0.02
C SER A 16 -2.63 30.21 0.11
N PHE A 17 -1.45 29.64 0.32
CA PHE A 17 -1.32 28.20 0.60
C PHE A 17 -2.00 27.79 1.91
N ARG A 18 -1.88 28.62 2.96
CA ARG A 18 -2.57 28.40 4.24
C ARG A 18 -4.09 28.41 4.08
N LEU A 19 -4.63 29.35 3.30
CA LEU A 19 -6.05 29.41 2.99
C LEU A 19 -6.53 28.15 2.25
N MET A 20 -5.77 27.67 1.28
CA MET A 20 -6.08 26.43 0.56
C MET A 20 -6.11 25.22 1.51
N ARG A 21 -5.14 25.12 2.42
CA ARG A 21 -5.11 24.08 3.46
C ARG A 21 -6.34 24.12 4.35
N TYR A 22 -6.77 25.31 4.77
CA TYR A 22 -7.99 25.46 5.57
C TYR A 22 -9.26 25.10 4.78
N ALA A 23 -9.33 25.47 3.50
CA ALA A 23 -10.44 25.10 2.65
C ALA A 23 -10.55 23.57 2.50
N ILE A 24 -9.43 22.89 2.22
CA ILE A 24 -9.38 21.42 2.15
C ILE A 24 -9.78 20.78 3.49
N ALA A 25 -9.29 21.31 4.62
CA ALA A 25 -9.67 20.79 5.93
C ALA A 25 -11.18 20.95 6.22
N ALA A 26 -11.78 22.07 5.80
CA ALA A 26 -13.23 22.26 5.91
C ALA A 26 -14.02 21.28 5.02
N MET A 27 -13.54 21.03 3.81
CA MET A 27 -14.11 20.03 2.91
C MET A 27 -14.01 18.61 3.49
N GLN A 28 -12.87 18.24 4.07
CA GLN A 28 -12.67 16.94 4.70
C GLN A 28 -13.62 16.73 5.88
N ARG A 29 -13.73 17.72 6.79
CA ARG A 29 -14.67 17.65 7.92
C ARG A 29 -16.12 17.48 7.47
N HIS A 30 -16.48 18.04 6.32
CA HIS A 30 -17.82 17.86 5.76
C HIS A 30 -18.07 16.40 5.35
N LEU A 31 -17.08 15.73 4.72
CA LEU A 31 -17.18 14.30 4.42
C LEU A 31 -17.21 13.43 5.69
N GLU A 32 -16.37 13.75 6.68
CA GLU A 32 -16.32 13.04 7.96
C GLU A 32 -17.64 13.16 8.76
N ALA A 33 -18.44 14.19 8.50
CA ALA A 33 -19.78 14.35 9.07
C ALA A 33 -20.85 13.48 8.37
N GLY A 34 -20.46 12.61 7.43
CA GLY A 34 -21.35 11.67 6.74
C GLY A 34 -22.01 12.22 5.47
N ASN A 35 -21.46 13.29 4.88
CA ASN A 35 -21.94 13.82 3.60
C ASN A 35 -21.20 13.16 2.44
N ASP A 36 -21.91 12.92 1.33
CA ASP A 36 -21.37 12.19 0.17
C ASP A 36 -20.66 13.07 -0.87
N THR A 37 -20.76 14.41 -0.75
CA THR A 37 -20.22 15.36 -1.73
C THR A 37 -19.41 16.46 -1.07
N LEU A 38 -18.38 16.96 -1.75
CA LEU A 38 -17.59 18.10 -1.28
C LEU A 38 -18.40 19.41 -1.31
N PRO A 39 -18.30 20.27 -0.29
CA PRO A 39 -18.90 21.58 -0.34
C PRO A 39 -17.97 22.58 -1.04
N LEU A 40 -18.53 23.55 -1.76
CA LEU A 40 -17.75 24.70 -2.23
C LEU A 40 -17.34 25.56 -1.04
N VAL A 41 -16.03 25.77 -0.85
CA VAL A 41 -15.44 26.63 0.20
C VAL A 41 -14.74 27.81 -0.46
N ILE A 42 -15.15 29.03 -0.11
CA ILE A 42 -14.58 30.27 -0.63
C ILE A 42 -13.64 30.86 0.42
N PRO A 43 -12.31 30.79 0.24
CA PRO A 43 -11.35 31.42 1.14
C PRO A 43 -11.28 32.94 0.91
N VAL A 44 -11.35 33.70 1.98
CA VAL A 44 -11.25 35.16 1.99
C VAL A 44 -10.21 35.59 3.01
N LEU A 45 -9.19 36.33 2.56
CA LEU A 45 -8.24 36.99 3.44
C LEU A 45 -8.77 38.37 3.82
N PHE A 46 -9.01 38.58 5.11
CA PHE A 46 -9.30 39.89 5.68
C PHE A 46 -8.00 40.50 6.25
N TYR A 47 -7.30 41.27 5.42
CA TYR A 47 -6.01 41.86 5.77
C TYR A 47 -6.15 43.33 6.19
N HIS A 48 -5.53 43.70 7.32
CA HIS A 48 -5.49 45.09 7.81
C HIS A 48 -4.11 45.54 8.34
N GLY A 49 -3.04 44.93 7.82
CA GLY A 49 -1.71 45.23 8.32
C GLY A 49 -1.16 46.60 7.91
N LYS A 50 -0.06 47.00 8.57
CA LYS A 50 0.64 48.26 8.32
C LYS A 50 1.27 48.34 6.92
N GLN A 51 1.60 47.20 6.30
CA GLN A 51 2.16 47.14 4.95
C GLN A 51 1.01 47.11 3.93
N SER A 52 0.77 48.23 3.25
CA SER A 52 -0.35 48.39 2.31
C SER A 52 0.13 48.99 0.98
N PRO A 53 -0.39 48.52 -0.18
CA PRO A 53 -1.36 47.42 -0.32
C PRO A 53 -0.71 46.04 -0.08
N TRP A 54 -1.53 45.00 0.08
CA TRP A 54 -1.06 43.62 0.19
C TRP A 54 -0.18 43.24 -1.01
N GLN A 55 1.01 42.68 -0.75
CA GLN A 55 2.02 42.36 -1.77
C GLN A 55 2.17 40.86 -2.09
N GLY A 56 1.55 39.97 -1.28
CA GLY A 56 1.67 38.53 -1.48
C GLY A 56 0.74 38.02 -2.59
N SER A 57 1.10 36.91 -3.25
CA SER A 57 0.16 36.30 -4.18
C SER A 57 -1.03 35.67 -3.45
N MET A 58 -2.24 35.94 -3.94
CA MET A 58 -3.48 35.28 -3.51
C MET A 58 -3.77 33.99 -4.28
N ASN A 59 -2.96 33.67 -5.30
CA ASN A 59 -2.97 32.37 -5.95
C ASN A 59 -1.95 31.45 -5.26
N TRP A 60 -2.42 30.37 -4.65
CA TRP A 60 -1.54 29.45 -3.93
C TRP A 60 -0.55 28.72 -4.85
N LEU A 61 -0.84 28.65 -6.16
CA LEU A 61 0.02 28.02 -7.17
C LEU A 61 1.28 28.83 -7.47
N ASP A 62 1.29 30.14 -7.15
CA ASP A 62 2.46 30.99 -7.38
C ASP A 62 3.61 30.70 -6.40
N HIS A 63 3.38 29.82 -5.39
CA HIS A 63 4.40 29.40 -4.44
C HIS A 63 5.26 28.22 -4.93
N PHE A 64 4.93 27.61 -6.07
CA PHE A 64 5.78 26.61 -6.70
C PHE A 64 6.92 27.27 -7.49
N GLU A 65 8.06 26.59 -7.59
CA GLU A 65 9.19 27.04 -8.41
C GLU A 65 8.79 27.19 -9.89
N ASP A 66 7.96 26.26 -10.38
CA ASP A 66 7.29 26.34 -11.69
C ASP A 66 5.76 26.41 -11.49
N SER A 67 5.24 27.62 -11.41
CA SER A 67 3.81 27.87 -11.24
C SER A 67 2.98 27.48 -12.46
N GLY A 68 3.58 27.45 -13.66
CA GLY A 68 2.92 27.04 -14.90
C GLY A 68 2.61 25.54 -14.90
N THR A 69 3.61 24.73 -14.55
CA THR A 69 3.43 23.29 -14.37
C THR A 69 2.48 22.97 -13.21
N ALA A 70 2.55 23.72 -12.10
CA ALA A 70 1.61 23.54 -10.99
C ALA A 70 0.16 23.82 -11.41
N LEU A 71 -0.08 24.91 -12.14
CA LEU A 71 -1.41 25.24 -12.66
C LEU A 71 -1.95 24.13 -13.56
N GLN A 72 -1.12 23.63 -14.48
CA GLN A 72 -1.51 22.53 -15.37
C GLN A 72 -1.86 21.26 -14.57
N LEU A 73 -1.02 20.89 -13.59
CA LEU A 73 -1.20 19.68 -12.80
C LEU A 73 -2.44 19.72 -11.90
N TYR A 74 -2.70 20.86 -11.25
CA TYR A 74 -3.78 20.99 -10.27
C TYR A 74 -5.11 21.48 -10.86
N SER A 75 -5.15 21.87 -12.14
CA SER A 75 -6.37 22.29 -12.84
C SER A 75 -6.86 21.31 -13.89
N THR A 76 -6.17 20.18 -14.06
CA THR A 76 -6.58 19.09 -14.97
C THR A 76 -6.84 17.81 -14.19
N PRO A 77 -7.58 16.84 -14.78
CA PRO A 77 -7.72 15.52 -14.16
C PRO A 77 -6.34 14.91 -13.86
N PHE A 78 -6.18 14.33 -12.66
CA PHE A 78 -4.94 13.68 -12.30
C PHE A 78 -4.63 12.50 -13.24
N PRO A 79 -3.34 12.27 -13.57
CA PRO A 79 -2.96 11.16 -14.42
C PRO A 79 -3.30 9.83 -13.73
N LEU A 80 -4.05 8.97 -14.43
CA LEU A 80 -4.37 7.60 -14.00
C LEU A 80 -3.58 6.62 -14.85
N VAL A 81 -2.78 5.77 -14.20
CA VAL A 81 -2.17 4.60 -14.83
C VAL A 81 -2.98 3.37 -14.44
N ASP A 82 -3.96 3.01 -15.27
CA ASP A 82 -4.77 1.82 -15.05
C ASP A 82 -4.07 0.58 -15.61
N VAL A 83 -3.32 -0.10 -14.74
CA VAL A 83 -2.59 -1.34 -15.08
C VAL A 83 -3.52 -2.45 -15.58
N THR A 84 -4.81 -2.42 -15.24
CA THR A 84 -5.73 -3.51 -15.60
C THR A 84 -6.02 -3.57 -17.09
N VAL A 85 -5.93 -2.43 -17.79
CA VAL A 85 -6.23 -2.31 -19.23
C VAL A 85 -4.98 -2.35 -20.12
N ILE A 86 -3.78 -2.20 -19.54
CA ILE A 86 -2.52 -2.23 -20.32
C ILE A 86 -2.27 -3.66 -20.82
N PRO A 87 -2.11 -3.92 -22.12
CA PRO A 87 -1.80 -5.25 -22.65
C PRO A 87 -0.49 -5.81 -22.09
N ASP A 88 -0.44 -7.13 -21.86
CA ASP A 88 0.74 -7.74 -21.23
C ASP A 88 2.00 -7.59 -22.09
N ASP A 89 1.86 -7.64 -23.42
CA ASP A 89 2.98 -7.46 -24.35
C ASP A 89 3.55 -6.03 -24.30
N GLU A 90 2.73 -5.04 -23.95
CA GLU A 90 3.19 -3.68 -23.68
C GLU A 90 3.91 -3.62 -22.32
N ILE A 91 3.34 -4.23 -21.28
CA ILE A 91 3.97 -4.31 -19.95
C ILE A 91 5.36 -4.98 -20.04
N MET A 92 5.51 -6.01 -20.87
CA MET A 92 6.78 -6.71 -21.09
C MET A 92 7.90 -5.78 -21.60
N GLN A 93 7.57 -4.60 -22.14
CA GLN A 93 8.52 -3.60 -22.61
C GLN A 93 8.97 -2.62 -21.51
N HIS A 94 8.33 -2.62 -20.34
CA HIS A 94 8.59 -1.69 -19.21
C HIS A 94 9.92 -1.95 -18.45
N ARG A 95 10.87 -2.66 -19.08
CA ARG A 95 12.21 -2.97 -18.54
C ARG A 95 12.14 -3.51 -17.11
N SER A 96 12.63 -2.76 -16.12
CA SER A 96 12.70 -3.14 -14.71
C SER A 96 11.34 -3.18 -14.01
N MET A 97 10.32 -2.50 -14.56
CA MET A 97 8.98 -2.45 -13.97
C MET A 97 8.05 -3.56 -14.48
N ALA A 98 8.39 -4.20 -15.59
CA ALA A 98 7.55 -5.20 -16.23
C ALA A 98 7.07 -6.29 -15.28
N ALA A 99 7.98 -6.86 -14.47
CA ALA A 99 7.66 -7.96 -13.57
C ALA A 99 6.68 -7.53 -12.45
N LEU A 100 6.94 -6.38 -11.83
CA LEU A 100 6.07 -5.84 -10.78
C LEU A 100 4.69 -5.48 -11.34
N THR A 101 4.63 -4.83 -12.50
CA THR A 101 3.37 -4.44 -13.14
C THR A 101 2.55 -5.67 -13.54
N LEU A 102 3.16 -6.71 -14.11
CA LEU A 102 2.47 -7.97 -14.42
C LEU A 102 1.92 -8.64 -13.17
N VAL A 103 2.74 -8.72 -12.11
CA VAL A 103 2.28 -9.26 -10.83
C VAL A 103 1.10 -8.43 -10.31
N GLN A 104 1.21 -7.11 -10.24
CA GLN A 104 0.12 -6.22 -9.79
C GLN A 104 -1.18 -6.42 -10.60
N LYS A 105 -1.06 -6.62 -11.92
CA LYS A 105 -2.20 -6.87 -12.80
C LYS A 105 -2.90 -8.20 -12.49
N HIS A 106 -2.12 -9.26 -12.24
CA HIS A 106 -2.62 -10.64 -12.19
C HIS A 106 -2.65 -11.26 -10.80
N ILE A 107 -2.10 -10.64 -9.76
CA ILE A 107 -1.96 -11.27 -8.42
C ILE A 107 -3.30 -11.66 -7.80
N ARG A 108 -4.39 -11.00 -8.21
CA ARG A 108 -5.77 -11.32 -7.78
C ARG A 108 -6.52 -12.26 -8.74
N GLN A 109 -5.97 -12.54 -9.92
CA GLN A 109 -6.57 -13.43 -10.92
C GLN A 109 -6.12 -14.88 -10.66
N ARG A 110 -6.96 -15.86 -11.00
CA ARG A 110 -6.66 -17.28 -10.73
C ARG A 110 -5.66 -17.92 -11.72
N ASP A 111 -5.43 -17.33 -12.89
CA ASP A 111 -4.57 -17.91 -13.92
C ASP A 111 -3.09 -17.52 -13.76
N MET A 112 -2.42 -18.19 -12.81
CA MET A 112 -0.99 -18.01 -12.54
C MET A 112 -0.07 -18.64 -13.60
N ALA A 113 -0.61 -19.43 -14.54
CA ALA A 113 0.18 -20.11 -15.56
C ALA A 113 0.72 -19.12 -16.60
N GLN A 114 -0.14 -18.19 -17.06
CA GLN A 114 0.29 -17.14 -18.00
C GLN A 114 1.31 -16.18 -17.38
N LEU A 115 1.17 -15.91 -16.07
CA LEU A 115 2.12 -15.10 -15.32
C LEU A 115 3.50 -15.78 -15.21
N LEU A 116 3.54 -17.10 -14.98
CA LEU A 116 4.78 -17.87 -14.88
C LEU A 116 5.63 -17.76 -16.15
N ASP A 117 5.04 -17.94 -17.33
CA ASP A 117 5.78 -17.90 -18.60
C ASP A 117 6.36 -16.51 -18.87
N LYS A 118 5.58 -15.45 -18.60
CA LYS A 118 6.01 -14.06 -18.77
C LYS A 118 7.10 -13.67 -17.77
N LEU A 119 6.94 -14.03 -16.50
CA LEU A 119 7.94 -13.79 -15.48
C LEU A 119 9.25 -14.53 -15.79
N THR A 120 9.17 -15.79 -16.21
CA THR A 120 10.34 -16.57 -16.63
C THR A 120 11.13 -15.82 -17.71
N ARG A 121 10.44 -15.31 -18.75
CA ARG A 121 11.07 -14.52 -19.81
C ARG A 121 11.73 -13.25 -19.26
N LEU A 122 11.07 -12.52 -18.37
CA LEU A 122 11.63 -11.30 -17.78
C LEU A 122 12.88 -11.57 -16.94
N PHE A 123 12.89 -12.66 -16.18
CA PHE A 123 14.07 -13.05 -15.40
C PHE A 123 15.24 -13.50 -16.29
N MET A 124 14.96 -14.21 -17.39
CA MET A 124 15.99 -14.64 -18.35
C MET A 124 16.63 -13.46 -19.11
N LEU A 125 15.95 -12.31 -19.19
CA LEU A 125 16.50 -11.09 -19.81
C LEU A 125 17.46 -10.33 -18.88
N GLU A 126 17.73 -10.84 -17.66
CA GLU A 126 18.66 -10.30 -16.65
C GLU A 126 18.42 -8.81 -16.28
N LYS A 127 17.20 -8.31 -16.47
CA LYS A 127 16.88 -6.90 -16.17
C LYS A 127 16.59 -6.63 -14.69
N MET A 128 16.69 -7.65 -13.83
CA MET A 128 16.34 -7.56 -12.42
C MET A 128 17.51 -7.94 -11.51
N SER A 129 17.80 -7.08 -10.55
CA SER A 129 18.75 -7.39 -9.49
C SER A 129 18.13 -8.34 -8.46
N GLY A 130 18.99 -9.00 -7.67
CA GLY A 130 18.54 -9.81 -6.55
C GLY A 130 17.70 -9.01 -5.54
N GLN A 131 17.94 -7.72 -5.35
CA GLN A 131 17.13 -6.87 -4.46
C GLN A 131 15.73 -6.64 -5.02
N GLN A 132 15.63 -6.35 -6.32
CA GLN A 132 14.33 -6.16 -6.99
C GLN A 132 13.51 -7.46 -6.96
N LEU A 133 14.17 -8.61 -7.10
CA LEU A 133 13.53 -9.92 -6.92
C LEU A 133 12.97 -10.09 -5.50
N THR A 134 13.75 -9.76 -4.46
CA THR A 134 13.26 -9.83 -3.07
C THR A 134 12.03 -8.94 -2.86
N VAL A 135 12.03 -7.71 -3.38
CA VAL A 135 10.88 -6.80 -3.28
C VAL A 135 9.64 -7.38 -3.99
N LEU A 136 9.82 -7.96 -5.18
CA LEU A 136 8.74 -8.57 -5.93
C LEU A 136 8.10 -9.75 -5.18
N VAL A 137 8.93 -10.63 -4.61
CA VAL A 137 8.45 -11.77 -3.82
C VAL A 137 7.69 -11.30 -2.58
N ASN A 138 8.23 -10.32 -1.85
CA ASN A 138 7.56 -9.76 -0.68
C ASN A 138 6.19 -9.16 -1.05
N TYR A 139 6.10 -8.46 -2.18
CA TYR A 139 4.83 -7.94 -2.68
C TYR A 139 3.84 -9.08 -2.99
N MET A 140 4.28 -10.14 -3.68
CA MET A 140 3.43 -11.29 -3.99
C MET A 140 2.85 -11.95 -2.73
N VAL A 141 3.67 -12.12 -1.69
CA VAL A 141 3.24 -12.71 -0.42
C VAL A 141 2.24 -11.82 0.32
N GLN A 142 2.41 -10.49 0.25
CA GLN A 142 1.51 -9.54 0.91
C GLN A 142 0.17 -9.36 0.18
N ALA A 143 0.20 -9.34 -1.16
CA ALA A 143 -0.96 -9.01 -1.99
C ALA A 143 -1.70 -10.25 -2.53
N GLY A 144 -1.05 -11.41 -2.57
CA GLY A 144 -1.57 -12.66 -3.12
C GLY A 144 -1.77 -13.76 -2.07
N ASN A 145 -2.25 -14.91 -2.53
CA ASN A 145 -2.36 -16.10 -1.70
C ASN A 145 -1.01 -16.80 -1.54
N THR A 146 -0.53 -16.97 -0.31
CA THR A 146 0.78 -17.54 0.01
C THR A 146 1.03 -18.91 -0.65
N GLN A 147 0.01 -19.78 -0.77
CA GLN A 147 0.16 -21.10 -1.39
C GLN A 147 0.42 -21.02 -2.91
N ASP A 148 -0.28 -20.12 -3.59
CA ASP A 148 -0.14 -19.90 -5.03
C ASP A 148 1.23 -19.26 -5.33
N VAL A 149 1.65 -18.31 -4.49
CA VAL A 149 2.96 -17.66 -4.59
C VAL A 149 4.08 -18.67 -4.38
N GLN A 150 4.02 -19.50 -3.34
CA GLN A 150 5.02 -20.53 -3.10
C GLN A 150 5.15 -21.49 -4.29
N THR A 151 4.02 -21.94 -4.85
CA THR A 151 4.00 -22.82 -6.03
C THR A 151 4.62 -22.12 -7.25
N LEU A 152 4.33 -20.85 -7.45
CA LEU A 152 4.90 -20.04 -8.53
C LEU A 152 6.43 -19.92 -8.38
N LEU A 153 6.93 -19.68 -7.17
CA LEU A 153 8.37 -19.56 -6.90
C LEU A 153 9.12 -20.87 -7.19
N TYR A 154 8.57 -22.03 -6.79
CA TYR A 154 9.17 -23.32 -7.13
C TYR A 154 9.27 -23.52 -8.65
N LYS A 155 8.20 -23.20 -9.38
CA LYS A 155 8.17 -23.32 -10.84
C LYS A 155 9.16 -22.34 -11.50
N LEU A 156 9.28 -21.12 -10.98
CA LEU A 156 10.27 -20.13 -11.46
C LEU A 156 11.70 -20.59 -11.19
N ALA A 157 11.99 -21.12 -9.99
CA ALA A 157 13.31 -21.61 -9.62
C ALA A 157 13.82 -22.71 -10.57
N GLN A 158 12.92 -23.58 -11.04
CA GLN A 158 13.24 -24.64 -12.01
C GLN A 158 13.51 -24.11 -13.43
N ARG A 159 12.97 -22.94 -13.78
CA ARG A 159 13.05 -22.40 -15.15
C ARG A 159 14.06 -21.28 -15.32
N VAL A 160 14.57 -20.70 -14.23
CA VAL A 160 15.49 -19.56 -14.24
C VAL A 160 16.76 -19.92 -13.46
N PRO A 161 17.78 -20.51 -14.10
CA PRO A 161 18.98 -21.00 -13.41
C PRO A 161 19.72 -19.93 -12.60
N GLN A 162 19.80 -18.70 -13.11
CA GLN A 162 20.57 -17.61 -12.50
C GLN A 162 19.98 -17.11 -11.16
N HIS A 163 18.67 -17.23 -10.97
CA HIS A 163 17.98 -16.88 -9.74
C HIS A 163 17.42 -18.10 -8.99
N GLY A 164 17.70 -19.30 -9.49
CA GLY A 164 17.10 -20.56 -9.04
C GLY A 164 17.29 -20.80 -7.55
N ASP A 165 18.54 -20.75 -7.08
CA ASP A 165 18.87 -21.00 -5.67
C ASP A 165 18.19 -20.02 -4.72
N LYS A 166 18.16 -18.73 -5.10
CA LYS A 166 17.54 -17.67 -4.30
C LYS A 166 16.02 -17.82 -4.26
N LEU A 167 15.40 -18.10 -5.40
CA LEU A 167 13.95 -18.37 -5.51
C LEU A 167 13.56 -19.63 -4.71
N MET A 168 14.36 -20.68 -4.79
CA MET A 168 14.17 -21.92 -4.05
C MET A 168 14.25 -21.66 -2.54
N THR A 169 15.28 -20.95 -2.09
CA THR A 169 15.45 -20.56 -0.68
C THR A 169 14.24 -19.77 -0.17
N MET A 170 13.74 -18.81 -0.96
CA MET A 170 12.53 -18.05 -0.60
C MET A 170 11.29 -18.93 -0.54
N ALA A 171 11.11 -19.86 -1.49
CA ALA A 171 9.99 -20.79 -1.48
C ALA A 171 10.00 -21.72 -0.26
N ASP A 172 11.19 -22.21 0.12
CA ASP A 172 11.36 -23.07 1.29
C ASP A 172 11.13 -22.31 2.61
N GLN A 173 11.60 -21.06 2.69
CA GLN A 173 11.30 -20.19 3.83
C GLN A 173 9.79 -19.97 3.99
N LEU A 174 9.06 -19.68 2.90
CA LEU A 174 7.60 -19.54 2.94
C LEU A 174 6.91 -20.84 3.38
N LYS A 175 7.39 -21.99 2.91
CA LYS A 175 6.89 -23.30 3.36
C LYS A 175 7.06 -23.50 4.86
N GLN A 176 8.22 -23.13 5.38
CA GLN A 176 8.56 -23.33 6.78
C GLN A 176 7.73 -22.41 7.67
N ILE A 177 7.61 -21.12 7.32
CA ILE A 177 6.73 -20.17 8.01
C ILE A 177 5.29 -20.69 8.02
N GLY A 178 4.77 -21.15 6.89
CA GLY A 178 3.41 -21.71 6.81
C GLY A 178 3.22 -22.96 7.68
N ARG A 179 4.25 -23.81 7.83
CA ARG A 179 4.21 -24.98 8.72
C ARG A 179 4.24 -24.59 10.18
N GLU A 180 5.07 -23.63 10.56
CA GLU A 180 5.17 -23.14 11.94
C GLU A 180 3.87 -22.46 12.37
N GLU A 181 3.32 -21.61 11.51
CA GLU A 181 2.04 -20.96 11.76
C GLU A 181 0.90 -21.98 11.85
N GLY A 182 0.84 -22.95 10.94
CA GLY A 182 -0.15 -24.03 10.98
C GLY A 182 -0.08 -24.88 12.25
N LYS A 183 1.14 -25.20 12.71
CA LYS A 183 1.33 -25.89 14.01
C LYS A 183 0.84 -25.02 15.17
N ARG A 184 1.16 -23.72 15.16
CA ARG A 184 0.74 -22.80 16.21
C ARG A 184 -0.77 -22.66 16.28
N ILE A 185 -1.44 -22.51 15.13
CA ILE A 185 -2.91 -22.49 15.05
C ILE A 185 -3.50 -23.79 15.59
N ALA A 186 -2.97 -24.96 15.19
CA ALA A 186 -3.46 -26.24 15.68
C ALA A 186 -3.30 -26.38 17.21
N ILE A 187 -2.18 -25.91 17.77
CA ILE A 187 -1.95 -25.89 19.22
C ILE A 187 -2.99 -24.99 19.91
N LEU A 188 -3.26 -23.80 19.37
CA LEU A 188 -4.27 -22.88 19.91
C LEU A 188 -5.69 -23.46 19.84
N ASP A 189 -6.05 -24.13 18.74
CA ASP A 189 -7.36 -24.78 18.57
C ASP A 189 -7.55 -25.95 19.55
N ILE A 190 -6.49 -26.76 19.75
CA ILE A 190 -6.47 -27.83 20.74
C ILE A 190 -6.62 -27.24 22.15
N ALA A 191 -5.86 -26.20 22.49
CA ALA A 191 -5.94 -25.54 23.79
C ALA A 191 -7.34 -24.96 24.05
N LYS A 192 -7.96 -24.34 23.04
CA LYS A 192 -9.34 -23.83 23.11
C LYS A 192 -10.37 -24.94 23.34
N ALA A 193 -10.19 -26.09 22.69
CA ALA A 193 -11.04 -27.26 22.91
C ALA A 193 -10.86 -27.87 24.31
N MET A 194 -9.63 -27.89 24.84
CA MET A 194 -9.33 -28.35 26.20
C MET A 194 -9.97 -27.44 27.26
N LEU A 195 -9.84 -26.11 27.10
CA LEU A 195 -10.50 -25.12 27.97
C LEU A 195 -12.02 -25.31 27.98
N LYS A 196 -12.63 -25.48 26.79
CA LYS A 196 -14.08 -25.72 26.67
C LYS A 196 -14.54 -27.01 27.37
N ARG A 197 -13.66 -28.01 27.48
CA ARG A 197 -13.92 -29.27 28.20
C ARG A 197 -13.62 -29.19 29.70
N GLY A 198 -13.19 -28.03 30.20
CA GLY A 198 -12.92 -27.81 31.62
C GLY A 198 -11.61 -28.41 32.11
N LEU A 199 -10.63 -28.61 31.22
CA LEU A 199 -9.28 -28.99 31.66
C LEU A 199 -8.63 -27.82 32.41
N ASP A 200 -7.80 -28.17 33.40
CA ASP A 200 -7.07 -27.19 34.20
C ASP A 200 -6.05 -26.41 33.36
N THR A 201 -5.88 -25.12 33.70
CA THR A 201 -5.04 -24.21 32.90
C THR A 201 -3.56 -24.59 32.98
N ASP A 202 -3.07 -25.04 34.13
CA ASP A 202 -1.66 -25.41 34.30
C ASP A 202 -1.34 -26.69 33.51
N ALA A 203 -2.28 -27.65 33.48
CA ALA A 203 -2.17 -28.86 32.65
C ALA A 203 -2.17 -28.53 31.15
N ILE A 204 -2.98 -27.57 30.69
CA ILE A 204 -2.99 -27.14 29.28
C ILE A 204 -1.67 -26.46 28.92
N MET A 205 -1.12 -25.60 29.79
CA MET A 205 0.18 -24.95 29.57
C MET A 205 1.31 -25.96 29.43
N GLU A 206 1.34 -26.99 30.27
CA GLU A 206 2.34 -28.06 30.21
C GLU A 206 2.26 -28.87 28.90
N MET A 207 1.05 -29.22 28.46
CA MET A 207 0.84 -30.04 27.26
C MET A 207 1.03 -29.27 25.95
N THR A 208 0.73 -27.98 25.93
CA THR A 208 0.72 -27.17 24.70
C THR A 208 1.92 -26.23 24.57
N GLY A 209 2.63 -25.98 25.68
CA GLY A 209 3.73 -25.01 25.75
C GLY A 209 3.28 -23.55 25.65
N LEU A 210 1.97 -23.28 25.70
CA LEU A 210 1.41 -21.93 25.64
C LEU A 210 1.62 -21.20 26.97
N SER A 211 1.83 -19.89 26.89
CA SER A 211 1.86 -19.02 28.06
C SER A 211 0.45 -18.75 28.61
N LYS A 212 0.38 -18.37 29.87
CA LYS A 212 -0.89 -17.99 30.53
C LYS A 212 -1.61 -16.84 29.81
N ASP A 213 -0.87 -15.86 29.32
CA ASP A 213 -1.40 -14.71 28.58
C ASP A 213 -2.02 -15.13 27.24
N GLU A 214 -1.43 -16.12 26.57
CA GLU A 214 -1.99 -16.68 25.33
C GLU A 214 -3.29 -17.43 25.59
N LEU A 215 -3.36 -18.22 26.67
CA LEU A 215 -4.59 -18.92 27.06
C LEU A 215 -5.70 -17.95 27.47
N GLN A 216 -5.39 -16.87 28.20
CA GLN A 216 -6.40 -15.86 28.57
C GLN A 216 -7.04 -15.19 27.35
N LYS A 217 -6.28 -14.98 26.28
CA LYS A 217 -6.79 -14.43 25.02
C LYS A 217 -7.73 -15.39 24.27
N LEU A 218 -7.67 -16.71 24.53
CA LEU A 218 -8.54 -17.71 23.90
C LEU A 218 -9.93 -17.82 24.55
N VAL A 219 -10.11 -17.24 25.74
CA VAL A 219 -11.34 -17.29 26.55
C VAL A 219 -12.25 -16.08 26.30
N GLN A 220 -11.73 -15.01 25.68
CA GLN A 220 -12.54 -13.87 25.18
C GLN A 220 -13.31 -14.25 23.92
#